data_AF-A0A165AT81-F1
#
_entry.id   AF-A0A165AT81-F1
#
_cell.length_a   1.000
_cell.length_b   1.000
_cell.length_c   1.000
_cell.angle_alpha   90.00
_cell.angle_beta   90.00
_cell.angle_gamma   90.00
#
_symmetry.space_group_name_H-M   'P 1'
#
loop_
_entity.id
_entity.type
_entity.pdbx_description
1 polymer ?
#
loop_
_entity_poly.entity_id
_entity_poly.type
_entity_poly.pdbx_seq_one_letter_code
_entity_poly.pdbx_strand_id
1 'polypeptide(L)'
;MPNLEAYRIALRDPFLSAQQRIELESQLRIAILQHHPDYTCPSCRAVVKERPIEVYAIKSVVRSAAGAAGETSLTKYAPSNARNHGGHRLDNPWDGFFP
;
A
#
# COMPACT_ATOMS: atom_id res chain seq x y z
N MET A 1 -7.60 19.94 3.05
CA MET A 1 -6.48 19.22 3.70
C MET A 1 -6.07 20.00 4.92
N PRO A 2 -6.04 19.40 6.11
CA PRO A 2 -5.61 20.11 7.30
C PRO A 2 -4.12 20.42 7.17
N ASN A 3 -3.75 21.69 7.28
CA ASN A 3 -2.39 22.18 7.00
C ASN A 3 -1.46 21.79 8.14
N LEU A 4 -0.53 20.85 7.89
CA LEU A 4 0.48 20.42 8.87
C LEU A 4 1.26 21.60 9.48
N GLU A 5 1.46 22.66 8.70
CA GLU A 5 2.17 23.86 9.15
C GLU A 5 1.35 24.67 10.15
N ALA A 6 0.01 24.70 9.99
CA ALA A 6 -0.86 25.38 10.96
C ALA A 6 -0.79 24.71 12.34
N TYR A 7 -0.74 23.37 12.39
CA TYR A 7 -0.55 22.64 13.65
C TYR A 7 0.79 22.92 14.30
N ARG A 8 1.87 22.97 13.52
CA ARG A 8 3.21 23.29 14.04
C ARG A 8 3.29 24.71 14.59
N ILE A 9 2.66 25.67 13.92
CA ILE A 9 2.58 27.06 14.40
C ILE A 9 1.76 27.14 15.68
N ALA A 10 0.59 26.47 15.74
CA ALA A 10 -0.24 26.45 16.93
C ALA A 10 0.52 25.88 18.15
N LEU A 11 1.25 24.77 17.99
CA LEU A 11 2.00 24.15 19.08
C LEU A 11 3.16 24.99 19.63
N ARG A 12 3.62 26.02 18.90
CA ARG A 12 4.65 26.97 19.37
C ARG A 12 4.11 28.02 20.34
N ASP A 13 2.80 28.18 20.47
CA ASP A 13 2.21 29.15 21.39
C ASP A 13 2.47 28.73 22.86
N PRO A 14 3.15 29.57 23.67
CA PRO A 14 3.40 29.28 25.08
C PRO A 14 2.13 29.35 25.96
N PHE A 15 1.05 29.99 25.51
CA PHE A 15 -0.19 30.17 26.28
C PHE A 15 -1.21 29.05 26.13
N LEU A 16 -0.88 28.01 25.36
CA LEU A 16 -1.72 26.83 25.22
C LEU A 16 -1.86 26.06 26.53
N SER A 17 -3.10 25.74 26.90
CA SER A 17 -3.33 24.81 28.01
C SER A 17 -2.83 23.40 27.66
N ALA A 18 -2.49 22.61 28.69
CA ALA A 18 -2.01 21.25 28.50
C ALA A 18 -3.01 20.37 27.73
N GLN A 19 -4.31 20.54 27.99
CA GLN A 19 -5.36 19.79 27.28
C GLN A 19 -5.41 20.12 25.79
N GLN A 20 -5.36 21.41 25.44
CA GLN A 20 -5.35 21.84 24.05
C GLN A 20 -4.09 21.37 23.30
N ARG A 21 -2.94 21.31 23.99
CA ARG A 21 -1.70 20.78 23.40
C ARG A 21 -1.84 19.29 23.04
N ILE A 22 -2.37 18.49 23.96
CA ILE A 22 -2.62 17.05 23.71
C ILE A 22 -3.58 16.87 22.54
N GLU A 23 -4.64 17.67 22.47
CA GLU A 23 -5.61 17.61 21.38
C GLU A 23 -4.96 17.94 20.02
N LEU A 24 -4.21 19.03 19.94
CA LEU A 24 -3.49 19.42 18.72
C LEU A 24 -2.48 18.36 18.27
N GLU A 25 -1.73 17.76 19.20
CA GLU A 25 -0.78 16.68 18.89
C GLU A 25 -1.50 15.44 18.34
N SER A 26 -2.67 15.10 18.90
CA SER A 26 -3.48 13.98 18.43
C SER A 26 -3.97 14.20 16.99
N GLN A 27 -4.41 15.43 16.67
CA GLN A 27 -4.86 15.80 15.34
C GLN A 27 -3.71 15.79 14.33
N LEU A 28 -2.52 16.29 14.71
CA LEU A 28 -1.33 16.24 13.87
C LEU A 28 -0.95 14.79 13.53
N ARG A 29 -1.01 13.89 14.51
CA ARG A 29 -0.72 12.46 14.28
C ARG A 29 -1.68 11.84 13.27
N ILE A 30 -2.97 12.12 13.39
CA ILE A 30 -3.98 11.64 12.43
C ILE A 30 -3.69 12.20 11.03
N ALA A 31 -3.40 13.50 10.93
CA ALA A 31 -3.11 14.15 9.65
C ALA A 31 -1.84 13.58 8.97
N ILE A 32 -0.81 13.23 9.73
CA ILE A 32 0.40 12.59 9.19
C ILE A 32 0.09 11.17 8.65
N LEU A 33 -0.74 10.41 9.37
CA LEU A 33 -1.10 9.04 9.00
C LEU A 33 -2.08 8.99 7.82
N GLN A 34 -2.80 10.08 7.55
CA GLN A 34 -3.64 10.22 6.37
C GLN A 34 -2.79 10.43 5.11
N HIS A 35 -2.12 9.38 4.64
CA HIS A 35 -1.59 9.34 3.29
C HIS A 35 -2.73 9.09 2.30
N HIS A 36 -3.18 10.15 1.66
CA HIS A 36 -3.98 10.03 0.44
C HIS A 36 -3.00 9.74 -0.71
N PRO A 37 -3.31 8.79 -1.61
CA PRO A 37 -2.51 8.67 -2.82
C PRO A 37 -2.60 9.98 -3.60
N ASP A 38 -1.48 10.43 -4.16
CA ASP A 38 -1.50 11.53 -5.12
C ASP A 38 -2.34 11.08 -6.32
N TYR A 39 -3.57 11.56 -6.39
CA TYR A 39 -4.47 11.28 -7.50
C TYR A 39 -3.96 12.02 -8.74
N THR A 40 -3.08 11.36 -9.49
CA THR A 40 -2.66 11.84 -10.81
C THR A 40 -3.86 11.73 -11.76
N CYS A 41 -4.14 12.80 -12.52
CA CYS A 41 -5.13 12.76 -13.58
C CYS A 41 -4.89 11.54 -14.51
N PRO A 42 -5.93 10.77 -14.89
CA PRO A 42 -5.76 9.59 -15.74
C PRO A 42 -5.02 9.88 -17.06
N SER A 43 -5.16 11.10 -17.61
CA SER A 43 -4.44 11.51 -18.82
C SER A 43 -2.98 11.91 -18.58
N CYS A 44 -2.61 12.26 -17.35
CA CYS A 44 -1.25 12.67 -16.97
C CYS A 44 -0.41 11.49 -16.45
N ARG A 45 -1.02 10.32 -16.22
CA ARG A 45 -0.30 9.15 -15.72
C ARG A 45 0.57 8.54 -16.83
N ALA A 46 1.82 8.22 -16.50
CA ALA A 46 2.69 7.50 -17.43
C ALA A 46 2.09 6.12 -17.76
N VAL A 47 2.15 5.75 -19.04
CA VAL A 47 1.70 4.43 -19.50
C VAL A 47 2.61 3.36 -18.90
N VAL A 48 2.02 2.37 -18.23
CA VAL A 48 2.76 1.21 -17.74
C VAL A 48 3.00 0.28 -18.93
N LYS A 49 4.27 0.10 -19.29
CA LYS A 49 4.68 -0.73 -20.46
C LYS A 49 5.08 -2.15 -20.08
N GLU A 50 5.44 -2.34 -18.82
CA GLU A 50 5.98 -3.60 -18.33
C GLU A 50 4.95 -4.30 -17.46
N ARG A 51 4.82 -5.61 -17.70
CA ARG A 51 3.96 -6.47 -16.91
C ARG A 51 4.56 -6.63 -15.50
N PRO A 52 3.74 -6.67 -14.44
CA PRO A 52 4.22 -7.02 -13.11
C PRO A 52 4.90 -8.39 -13.14
N ILE A 53 6.13 -8.47 -12.64
CA ILE A 53 6.86 -9.73 -12.45
C ILE A 53 6.79 -10.09 -10.97
N GLU A 54 6.58 -11.38 -10.69
CA GLU A 54 6.57 -11.88 -9.34
C GLU A 54 7.97 -11.77 -8.70
N VAL A 55 8.07 -11.03 -7.59
CA VAL A 55 9.32 -10.93 -6.82
C VAL A 55 9.31 -12.01 -5.72
N TYR A 56 9.86 -13.18 -6.04
CA TYR A 56 9.85 -14.34 -5.14
C TYR A 56 10.48 -14.06 -3.77
N ALA A 57 11.52 -13.24 -3.70
CA ALA A 57 12.19 -12.87 -2.45
C ALA A 57 11.26 -12.08 -1.49
N ILE A 58 10.50 -11.12 -2.02
CA ILE A 58 9.53 -10.35 -1.22
C ILE A 58 8.40 -11.29 -0.79
N LYS A 59 7.91 -12.14 -1.69
CA LYS A 59 6.88 -13.13 -1.38
C LYS A 59 7.30 -14.08 -0.26
N SER A 60 8.55 -14.53 -0.23
CA SER A 60 9.05 -15.38 0.86
C SER A 60 9.12 -14.63 2.18
N VAL A 61 9.62 -13.39 2.20
CA VAL A 61 9.71 -12.57 3.41
C VAL A 61 8.31 -12.33 4.00
N VAL A 62 7.36 -11.91 3.17
CA VAL A 62 5.98 -11.68 3.59
C VAL A 62 5.35 -12.96 4.13
N ARG A 63 5.55 -14.10 3.46
CA ARG A 63 5.03 -15.40 3.92
C ARG A 63 5.60 -15.80 5.28
N SER A 64 6.90 -15.58 5.50
CA SER A 64 7.55 -15.86 6.78
C SER A 64 7.01 -14.96 7.90
N ALA A 65 6.84 -13.66 7.63
CA ALA A 65 6.27 -12.72 8.59
C ALA A 65 4.82 -13.07 8.93
N ALA A 66 3.98 -13.36 7.93
CA ALA A 66 2.60 -13.77 8.09
C ALA A 66 2.48 -15.08 8.90
N GLY A 67 3.32 -16.07 8.60
CA GLY A 67 3.38 -17.32 9.36
C GLY A 67 3.76 -17.10 10.83
N ALA A 68 4.70 -16.19 11.11
CA ALA A 68 5.06 -15.81 12.48
C ALA A 68 3.92 -15.08 13.21
N ALA A 69 3.09 -14.33 12.48
CA ALA A 69 1.89 -13.68 13.01
C ALA A 69 0.68 -14.62 13.19
N GLY A 70 0.82 -15.90 12.81
CA GLY A 70 -0.27 -16.88 12.86
C GLY A 70 -1.28 -16.74 11.72
N GLU A 71 -0.98 -15.91 10.72
CA GLU A 71 -1.79 -15.77 9.51
C GLU A 71 -1.60 -17.00 8.61
N THR A 72 -2.70 -17.51 8.07
CA THR A 72 -2.66 -18.64 7.13
C THR A 72 -2.98 -18.17 5.73
N SER A 73 -2.20 -18.64 4.75
CA SER A 73 -2.51 -18.34 3.35
C SER A 73 -3.73 -19.14 2.92
N LEU A 74 -4.77 -18.46 2.43
CA LEU A 74 -5.92 -19.08 1.77
C LEU A 74 -5.43 -19.83 0.51
N THR A 75 -5.07 -21.09 0.66
CA THR A 75 -4.77 -22.00 -0.46
C THR A 75 -5.79 -23.13 -0.29
N LYS A 76 -6.74 -23.38 -1.20
CA LYS A 76 -6.54 -23.78 -2.59
C LYS A 76 -7.87 -23.73 -3.37
N TYR A 77 -7.90 -23.00 -4.49
CA TYR A 77 -8.70 -23.34 -5.69
C TYR A 77 -7.85 -23.26 -6.96
N ALA A 78 -6.52 -23.35 -6.85
CA ALA A 78 -5.69 -23.62 -8.01
C ALA A 78 -5.58 -25.15 -8.16
N PRO A 79 -6.09 -25.75 -9.24
CA PRO A 79 -6.02 -27.19 -9.41
C PRO A 79 -4.56 -27.64 -9.40
N SER A 80 -4.29 -28.61 -8.53
CA SER A 80 -3.03 -29.31 -8.42
C SER A 80 -2.80 -30.12 -9.68
N ASN A 81 -2.26 -29.53 -10.74
CA ASN A 81 -1.63 -30.24 -11.86
C ASN A 81 -0.96 -29.23 -12.81
N ALA A 82 0.20 -28.70 -12.41
CA ALA A 82 1.13 -28.07 -13.33
C ALA A 82 2.47 -28.82 -13.25
N ARG A 83 2.43 -30.12 -13.56
CA ARG A 83 3.62 -30.81 -14.05
C ARG A 83 3.83 -30.35 -15.48
N ASN A 84 4.96 -29.70 -15.71
CA ASN A 84 5.63 -29.45 -16.99
C ASN A 84 4.93 -30.06 -18.21
N HIS A 85 4.29 -29.24 -19.04
CA HIS A 85 4.28 -29.41 -20.48
C HIS A 85 3.96 -28.08 -21.14
N GLY A 86 4.76 -27.72 -22.14
CA GLY A 86 4.62 -26.47 -22.87
C GLY A 86 3.27 -26.34 -23.54
N GLY A 87 2.86 -25.09 -23.77
CA GLY A 87 1.81 -24.77 -24.72
C GLY A 87 0.39 -24.86 -24.18
N HIS A 88 0.05 -24.05 -23.17
CA HIS A 88 -1.26 -23.39 -23.18
C HIS A 88 -1.16 -22.10 -22.37
N ARG A 89 -1.35 -20.97 -23.06
CA ARG A 89 -1.56 -19.66 -22.44
C ARG A 89 -2.84 -19.76 -21.62
N LEU A 90 -2.71 -20.12 -20.34
CA LEU A 90 -3.74 -19.83 -19.37
C LEU A 90 -3.81 -18.31 -19.32
N ASP A 91 -4.97 -17.76 -19.68
CA ASP A 91 -5.26 -16.32 -19.70
C ASP A 91 -4.64 -15.67 -18.47
N ASN A 92 -3.52 -14.96 -18.65
CA ASN A 92 -2.95 -14.22 -17.56
C ASN A 92 -3.94 -13.07 -17.30
N PRO A 93 -4.40 -12.82 -16.05
CA PRO A 93 -5.30 -11.70 -15.76
C PRO A 93 -4.77 -10.33 -16.22
N TRP A 94 -3.46 -10.27 -16.51
CA TRP A 94 -2.73 -9.10 -16.99
C TRP A 94 -2.54 -9.06 -18.52
N ASP A 95 -3.01 -10.06 -19.27
CA ASP A 95 -2.95 -10.05 -20.73
C ASP A 95 -3.89 -8.96 -21.30
N GLY A 96 -3.37 -8.12 -22.22
CA GLY A 96 -4.12 -7.02 -22.86
C GLY A 96 -4.09 -5.68 -22.13
N PHE A 97 -3.57 -5.61 -20.90
CA PHE A 97 -3.45 -4.36 -20.13
C PHE A 97 -2.19 -3.55 -20.43
N PHE A 98 -1.22 -4.16 -21.10
CA PHE A 98 0.09 -3.57 -21.41
C PHE A 98 0.31 -3.61 -22.93
N PRO A 99 0.76 -2.51 -23.56
CA PRO A 99 1.01 -2.41 -25.00
C PRO A 99 2.18 -3.27 -25.47
#